data_AF-A0AAD1D4U1-F1
#
_entry.id   AF-A0AAD1D4U1-F1
#
_cell.length_a   1.000
_cell.length_b   1.000
_cell.length_c   1.000
_cell.angle_alpha   90.00
_cell.angle_beta   90.00
_cell.angle_gamma   90.00
#
_symmetry.space_group_name_H-M   'P 1'
#
loop_
_entity.id
_entity.type
_entity.pdbx_description
1 polymer ?
#
loop_
_entity_poly.entity_id
_entity_poly.type
_entity_poly.pdbx_seq_one_letter_code
_entity_poly.pdbx_strand_id
1 'polypeptide(L)'
;MANSDLSRLDPRTNVAARPTNNRAGTLPTRNVRAPELEINARMGTARRGDGGADELKRVLGLVNRTAQGVADIQSERDERLAERQRAADAATGMTDAATGKDKDAERAKRSRAYADGYSVEAARAQGVKLTLETGALVDELLNDPEKRADLDDVNEAIEAHYRSTLMDETGNLRDFGSPEATRAVAQAASDARQKALIAAQQVITDRVHTEHLGNMAVGAKAEFAAGTLDVETLLARRLPGMSAGDTRSTMLTVLLEDADERGDVAGMNALLGAKRADGQSSWSPDQVKTIRNQRDQTQTRLEVAERRRVAEVQEATMDALTDRYNFGKPPTRTEITKLRSEGKLDAEHVSSLFGWMEADAREARANAREIAASQTLAEQRRADTVGNDIVARYVTGSITSAQAMKEIARANADGAFGVGDVRKRATSETAESIRKLREIRATVLATPEGRRGFAAIDASKAYIEQAIKRSKRTRDEKARIGAELHALHAEALAAYGSALVDGGKDPTDVAERLSNWLMTRSGSGTSKKARDEIPTAK
;
A
#
# COMPACT_ATOMS: atom_id res chain seq x y z
N MET A 1 10.13 -19.50 -3.06
CA MET A 1 9.80 -20.63 -2.16
C MET A 1 8.95 -20.09 -1.03
N ALA A 2 7.64 -20.24 -1.16
CA ALA A 2 6.65 -19.85 -0.18
C ALA A 2 5.89 -21.11 0.22
N ASN A 3 5.70 -21.32 1.52
CA ASN A 3 4.63 -22.09 2.16
C ASN A 3 4.87 -22.08 3.67
N SER A 4 4.39 -21.03 4.36
CA SER A 4 4.17 -21.08 5.80
C SER A 4 2.83 -21.77 6.05
N ASP A 5 2.93 -23.00 6.53
CA ASP A 5 1.87 -23.91 6.93
C ASP A 5 1.03 -23.32 8.09
N LEU A 6 -0.22 -22.95 7.79
CA LEU A 6 -1.20 -22.38 8.73
C LEU A 6 -2.03 -23.45 9.47
N SER A 7 -1.66 -24.74 9.39
CA SER A 7 -2.43 -25.84 9.99
C SER A 7 -2.20 -26.06 11.50
N ARG A 8 -1.41 -25.22 12.18
CA ARG A 8 -1.06 -25.36 13.61
C ARG A 8 -1.57 -24.24 14.52
N LEU A 9 -2.72 -23.66 14.22
CA LEU A 9 -3.43 -22.80 15.16
C LEU A 9 -4.35 -23.66 16.04
N ASP A 10 -3.90 -23.89 17.28
CA ASP A 10 -4.69 -24.52 18.33
C ASP A 10 -6.06 -23.82 18.50
N PRO A 11 -7.17 -24.58 18.56
CA PRO A 11 -8.49 -24.01 18.82
C PRO A 11 -8.56 -23.54 20.28
N ARG A 12 -8.84 -22.25 20.46
CA ARG A 12 -9.16 -21.63 21.75
C ARG A 12 -10.26 -22.41 22.47
N THR A 13 -9.91 -22.97 23.61
CA THR A 13 -10.81 -23.62 24.56
C THR A 13 -11.76 -22.57 25.16
N ASN A 14 -13.04 -22.65 24.79
CA ASN A 14 -14.10 -21.89 25.43
C ASN A 14 -14.32 -22.39 26.87
N VAL A 15 -14.25 -21.46 27.81
CA VAL A 15 -14.55 -21.66 29.24
C VAL A 15 -16.07 -21.83 29.40
N ALA A 16 -16.56 -23.06 29.23
CA ALA A 16 -17.95 -23.42 29.52
C ALA A 16 -18.08 -24.92 29.80
N ALA A 17 -17.41 -25.41 30.85
CA ALA A 17 -17.69 -26.74 31.41
C ALA A 17 -17.17 -26.82 32.85
N ARG A 18 -18.02 -26.49 33.83
CA ARG A 18 -17.88 -26.97 35.21
C ARG A 18 -19.11 -27.79 35.56
N PRO A 19 -19.00 -29.10 35.82
CA PRO A 19 -20.06 -29.87 36.42
C PRO A 19 -20.03 -29.66 37.94
N THR A 20 -21.01 -28.96 38.49
CA THR A 20 -21.22 -28.91 39.95
C THR A 20 -22.01 -30.14 40.38
N ASN A 21 -21.33 -31.05 41.08
CA ASN A 21 -21.93 -32.18 41.78
C ASN A 21 -22.70 -31.71 43.01
N ASN A 22 -24.00 -31.96 43.01
CA ASN A 22 -24.89 -31.89 44.18
C ASN A 22 -24.69 -33.11 45.10
N ARG A 23 -24.36 -32.89 46.37
CA ARG A 23 -24.75 -33.72 47.54
C ARG A 23 -24.84 -32.78 48.75
N ALA A 24 -26.04 -32.44 49.22
CA ALA A 24 -26.81 -33.17 50.22
C ALA A 24 -26.20 -33.06 51.63
N GLY A 25 -26.66 -32.06 52.38
CA GLY A 25 -26.41 -31.84 53.80
C GLY A 25 -27.57 -31.02 54.39
N THR A 26 -28.59 -31.74 54.82
CA THR A 26 -29.85 -31.31 55.46
C THR A 26 -29.65 -30.53 56.75
N LEU A 27 -30.40 -29.44 56.98
CA LEU A 27 -31.01 -29.03 58.26
C LEU A 27 -32.19 -28.03 58.03
N PRO A 28 -33.16 -27.90 58.95
CA PRO A 28 -34.58 -27.78 58.63
C PRO A 28 -35.14 -26.34 58.55
N THR A 29 -36.28 -26.29 57.86
CA THR A 29 -37.17 -25.17 57.57
C THR A 29 -37.67 -24.38 58.78
N ARG A 30 -37.64 -23.04 58.68
CA ARG A 30 -38.65 -22.18 59.28
C ARG A 30 -39.05 -21.08 58.30
N ASN A 31 -40.31 -21.14 57.89
CA ASN A 31 -40.96 -20.22 56.96
C ASN A 31 -40.86 -18.76 57.41
N VAL A 32 -40.27 -17.90 56.58
CA VAL A 32 -40.70 -16.51 56.42
C VAL A 32 -40.53 -16.15 54.94
N ARG A 33 -41.63 -15.86 54.26
CA ARG A 33 -41.65 -15.39 52.85
C ARG A 33 -40.79 -14.13 52.71
N ALA A 34 -39.74 -14.19 51.91
CA ALA A 34 -39.15 -13.01 51.27
C ALA A 34 -39.78 -12.86 49.87
N PRO A 35 -40.11 -11.64 49.41
CA PRO A 35 -40.52 -11.43 48.02
C PRO A 35 -39.29 -11.57 47.11
N GLU A 36 -39.35 -12.52 46.17
CA GLU A 36 -38.37 -12.63 45.09
C GLU A 36 -38.56 -11.47 44.11
N LEU A 37 -37.65 -10.50 44.14
CA LEU A 37 -37.47 -9.53 43.06
C LEU A 37 -36.60 -10.18 41.98
N GLU A 38 -37.23 -10.91 41.06
CA GLU A 38 -36.59 -11.33 39.81
C GLU A 38 -36.36 -10.11 38.91
N ILE A 39 -35.19 -9.48 39.01
CA ILE A 39 -34.75 -8.50 38.01
C ILE A 39 -34.08 -9.27 36.87
N ASN A 40 -34.87 -9.62 35.87
CA ASN A 40 -34.37 -10.16 34.60
C ASN A 40 -33.62 -9.04 33.84
N ALA A 41 -32.32 -8.92 34.07
CA ALA A 41 -31.44 -8.09 33.23
C ALA A 41 -31.28 -8.76 31.85
N ARG A 42 -31.96 -8.23 30.84
CA ARG A 42 -31.79 -8.63 29.43
C ARG A 42 -30.37 -8.28 28.96
N MET A 43 -29.45 -9.25 28.97
CA MET A 43 -28.10 -9.14 28.39
C MET A 43 -28.10 -9.27 26.85
N GLY A 44 -29.05 -8.62 26.17
CA GLY A 44 -29.22 -8.69 24.72
C GLY A 44 -28.68 -7.49 23.94
N THR A 45 -28.27 -6.41 24.61
CA THR A 45 -27.92 -5.13 23.95
C THR A 45 -26.47 -4.69 24.12
N ALA A 46 -25.60 -5.49 24.74
CA ALA A 46 -24.17 -5.21 24.81
C ALA A 46 -23.48 -5.47 23.45
N ARG A 47 -23.69 -4.55 22.50
CA ARG A 47 -22.85 -4.42 21.31
C ARG A 47 -21.50 -3.83 21.72
N ARG A 48 -20.43 -4.41 21.18
CA ARG A 48 -19.02 -4.04 21.43
C ARG A 48 -18.76 -2.57 21.11
N GLY A 49 -18.17 -1.86 22.06
CA GLY A 49 -17.64 -0.50 21.91
C GLY A 49 -18.24 0.42 22.96
N ASP A 50 -17.47 0.66 24.02
CA ASP A 50 -17.72 1.58 25.13
C ASP A 50 -19.02 1.39 25.94
N GLY A 51 -18.88 0.88 27.16
CA GLY A 51 -19.98 0.96 28.13
C GLY A 51 -19.95 -0.03 29.29
N GLY A 52 -19.18 -1.12 29.23
CA GLY A 52 -19.23 -2.15 30.28
C GLY A 52 -18.87 -1.64 31.68
N ALA A 53 -17.85 -0.78 31.79
CA ALA A 53 -17.41 -0.21 33.06
C ALA A 53 -18.33 0.91 33.56
N ASP A 54 -18.87 1.74 32.66
CA ASP A 54 -19.79 2.82 33.05
C ASP A 54 -21.18 2.29 33.38
N GLU A 55 -21.63 1.24 32.72
CA GLU A 55 -22.89 0.57 33.01
C GLU A 55 -22.77 -0.27 34.30
N LEU A 56 -21.61 -0.88 34.57
CA LEU A 56 -21.28 -1.42 35.90
C LEU A 56 -21.18 -0.35 36.97
N LYS A 57 -20.57 0.82 36.73
CA LYS A 57 -20.55 1.94 37.69
C LYS A 57 -21.95 2.52 37.91
N ARG A 58 -22.80 2.56 36.89
CA ARG A 58 -24.18 3.02 37.00
C ARG A 58 -25.01 2.01 37.78
N VAL A 59 -24.86 0.71 37.52
CA VAL A 59 -25.53 -0.36 38.26
C VAL A 59 -25.00 -0.46 39.68
N LEU A 60 -23.70 -0.42 39.92
CA LEU A 60 -23.09 -0.41 41.26
C LEU A 60 -23.40 0.89 42.02
N GLY A 61 -23.46 2.03 41.34
CA GLY A 61 -23.88 3.32 41.90
C GLY A 61 -25.39 3.40 42.13
N LEU A 62 -26.20 2.65 41.37
CA LEU A 62 -27.63 2.45 41.65
C LEU A 62 -27.79 1.51 42.83
N VAL A 63 -26.99 0.44 42.91
CA VAL A 63 -26.96 -0.51 44.04
C VAL A 63 -26.52 0.19 45.32
N ASN A 64 -25.50 1.05 45.28
CA ASN A 64 -25.09 1.88 46.41
C ASN A 64 -26.19 2.88 46.80
N ARG A 65 -26.85 3.53 45.83
CA ARG A 65 -27.99 4.43 46.12
C ARG A 65 -29.23 3.70 46.62
N THR A 66 -29.52 2.48 46.17
CA THR A 66 -30.61 1.66 46.71
C THR A 66 -30.23 1.02 48.04
N ALA A 67 -28.95 0.70 48.27
CA ALA A 67 -28.48 0.20 49.55
C ALA A 67 -28.47 1.32 50.60
N GLN A 68 -28.04 2.54 50.22
CA GLN A 68 -28.22 3.75 51.03
C GLN A 68 -29.70 4.05 51.23
N GLY A 69 -30.53 4.04 50.19
CA GLY A 69 -31.97 4.26 50.32
C GLY A 69 -32.68 3.22 51.18
N VAL A 70 -32.28 1.95 51.13
CA VAL A 70 -32.81 0.89 52.02
C VAL A 70 -32.26 1.04 53.42
N ALA A 71 -30.99 1.41 53.59
CA ALA A 71 -30.41 1.71 54.90
C ALA A 71 -31.05 2.95 55.54
N ASP A 72 -31.37 3.98 54.76
CA ASP A 72 -32.05 5.20 55.20
C ASP A 72 -33.51 4.90 55.55
N ILE A 73 -34.22 4.08 54.75
CA ILE A 73 -35.58 3.62 55.08
C ILE A 73 -35.58 2.71 56.31
N GLN A 74 -34.56 1.86 56.48
CA GLN A 74 -34.39 1.04 57.69
C GLN A 74 -34.07 1.92 58.90
N SER A 75 -33.17 2.90 58.76
CA SER A 75 -32.83 3.90 59.77
C SER A 75 -34.05 4.68 60.22
N GLU A 76 -34.84 5.24 59.29
CA GLU A 76 -36.07 5.97 59.61
C GLU A 76 -37.11 5.08 60.28
N ARG A 77 -37.19 3.80 59.85
CA ARG A 77 -38.12 2.83 60.44
C ARG A 77 -37.68 2.44 61.85
N ASP A 78 -36.40 2.25 62.07
CA ASP A 78 -35.81 1.92 63.36
C ASP A 78 -35.89 3.12 64.31
N GLU A 79 -35.70 4.35 63.84
CA GLU A 79 -35.95 5.59 64.58
C GLU A 79 -37.42 5.72 64.99
N ARG A 80 -38.37 5.50 64.05
CA ARG A 80 -39.81 5.52 64.37
C ARG A 80 -40.22 4.41 65.32
N LEU A 81 -39.61 3.24 65.22
CA LEU A 81 -39.86 2.13 66.14
C LEU A 81 -39.27 2.42 67.53
N ALA A 82 -38.07 2.97 67.58
CA ALA A 82 -37.43 3.42 68.82
C ALA A 82 -38.23 4.55 69.48
N GLU A 83 -38.75 5.54 68.73
CA GLU A 83 -39.64 6.58 69.26
C GLU A 83 -40.95 6.01 69.79
N ARG A 84 -41.56 5.06 69.08
CA ARG A 84 -42.77 4.37 69.56
C ARG A 84 -42.50 3.54 70.81
N GLN A 85 -41.35 2.87 70.88
CA GLN A 85 -40.91 2.15 72.08
C GLN A 85 -40.63 3.13 73.22
N ARG A 86 -39.92 4.23 72.99
CA ARG A 86 -39.72 5.30 74.00
C ARG A 86 -41.05 5.86 74.50
N ALA A 87 -42.02 6.10 73.62
CA ALA A 87 -43.34 6.58 74.01
C ALA A 87 -44.12 5.53 74.82
N ALA A 88 -44.01 4.25 74.44
CA ALA A 88 -44.62 3.15 75.16
C ALA A 88 -43.95 2.90 76.52
N ASP A 89 -42.62 2.96 76.59
CA ASP A 89 -41.83 2.78 77.81
C ASP A 89 -41.97 3.98 78.75
N ALA A 90 -42.10 5.21 78.21
CA ALA A 90 -42.44 6.39 78.99
C ALA A 90 -43.86 6.32 79.54
N ALA A 91 -44.83 5.87 78.74
CA ALA A 91 -46.20 5.64 79.21
C ALA A 91 -46.25 4.53 80.27
N THR A 92 -45.50 3.44 80.09
CA THR A 92 -45.42 2.32 81.04
C THR A 92 -44.71 2.75 82.33
N GLY A 93 -43.62 3.53 82.23
CA GLY A 93 -42.90 4.12 83.35
C GLY A 93 -43.76 5.10 84.16
N MET A 94 -44.58 5.92 83.49
CA MET A 94 -45.55 6.77 84.17
C MET A 94 -46.63 5.95 84.89
N THR A 95 -47.10 4.84 84.31
CA THR A 95 -48.06 3.96 84.98
C THR A 95 -47.45 3.17 86.14
N ASP A 96 -46.19 2.75 86.06
CA ASP A 96 -45.48 2.06 87.14
C ASP A 96 -45.13 3.02 88.30
N ALA A 97 -44.80 4.27 88.00
CA ALA A 97 -44.64 5.35 88.98
C ALA A 97 -45.97 5.72 89.64
N ALA A 98 -47.06 5.84 88.88
CA ALA A 98 -48.40 6.14 89.40
C ALA A 98 -49.00 4.99 90.23
N THR A 99 -48.61 3.73 89.96
CA THR A 99 -49.05 2.56 90.73
C THR A 99 -48.12 2.20 91.90
N GLY A 100 -47.09 3.00 92.16
CA GLY A 100 -46.19 2.84 93.31
C GLY A 100 -45.29 1.60 93.24
N LYS A 101 -45.05 1.06 92.03
CA LYS A 101 -44.13 -0.07 91.80
C LYS A 101 -42.65 0.31 91.82
N ASP A 102 -42.32 1.59 91.97
CA ASP A 102 -40.97 2.14 92.14
C ASP A 102 -40.29 1.80 93.49
N LYS A 103 -40.63 0.68 94.12
CA LYS A 103 -39.98 0.24 95.38
C LYS A 103 -38.73 -0.60 95.17
N ASP A 104 -38.37 -0.94 93.93
CA ASP A 104 -37.20 -1.77 93.64
C ASP A 104 -36.08 -0.93 93.00
N ALA A 105 -35.27 -0.30 93.85
CA ALA A 105 -34.15 0.56 93.43
C ALA A 105 -33.18 -0.15 92.48
N GLU A 106 -33.05 -1.47 92.60
CA GLU A 106 -32.26 -2.31 91.69
C GLU A 106 -32.83 -2.36 90.27
N ARG A 107 -34.17 -2.41 90.12
CA ARG A 107 -34.82 -2.42 88.80
C ARG A 107 -34.70 -1.07 88.10
N ALA A 108 -34.87 0.03 88.84
CA ALA A 108 -34.65 1.38 88.33
C ALA A 108 -33.18 1.59 87.88
N LYS A 109 -32.21 1.06 88.65
CA LYS A 109 -30.79 1.09 88.29
C LYS A 109 -30.49 0.27 87.03
N ARG A 110 -31.08 -0.92 86.89
CA ARG A 110 -30.93 -1.76 85.68
C ARG A 110 -31.57 -1.13 84.44
N SER A 111 -32.74 -0.50 84.59
CA SER A 111 -33.41 0.21 83.49
C SER A 111 -32.60 1.42 83.02
N ARG A 112 -32.04 2.21 83.94
CA ARG A 112 -31.10 3.30 83.59
C ARG A 112 -29.85 2.76 82.89
N ALA A 113 -29.22 1.73 83.44
CA ALA A 113 -28.04 1.12 82.81
C ALA A 113 -28.34 0.58 81.40
N TYR A 114 -29.55 0.04 81.16
CA TYR A 114 -29.98 -0.40 79.84
C TYR A 114 -30.20 0.78 78.88
N ALA A 115 -30.86 1.85 79.35
CA ALA A 115 -31.05 3.08 78.56
C ALA A 115 -29.71 3.77 78.23
N ASP A 116 -28.77 3.79 79.17
CA ASP A 116 -27.40 4.28 78.98
C ASP A 116 -26.64 3.40 77.98
N GLY A 117 -26.73 2.08 78.10
CA GLY A 117 -26.11 1.16 77.15
C GLY A 117 -26.65 1.32 75.73
N TYR A 118 -27.98 1.44 75.59
CA TYR A 118 -28.63 1.68 74.30
C TYR A 118 -28.25 3.04 73.70
N SER A 119 -28.21 4.10 74.51
CA SER A 119 -27.80 5.43 74.04
C SER A 119 -26.34 5.45 73.58
N VAL A 120 -25.45 4.72 74.27
CA VAL A 120 -24.05 4.54 73.86
C VAL A 120 -23.92 3.77 72.54
N GLU A 121 -24.70 2.70 72.34
CA GLU A 121 -24.68 1.95 71.07
C GLU A 121 -25.21 2.78 69.90
N ALA A 122 -26.31 3.52 70.09
CA ALA A 122 -26.83 4.44 69.09
C ALA A 122 -25.82 5.56 68.76
N ALA A 123 -25.18 6.13 69.79
CA ALA A 123 -24.11 7.11 69.66
C ALA A 123 -22.89 6.57 68.87
N ARG A 124 -22.51 5.31 69.09
CA ARG A 124 -21.45 4.66 68.29
C ARG A 124 -21.85 4.50 66.84
N ALA A 125 -23.08 4.09 66.55
CA ALA A 125 -23.59 4.00 65.19
C ALA A 125 -23.58 5.37 64.49
N GLN A 126 -23.99 6.43 65.20
CA GLN A 126 -23.91 7.80 64.72
C GLN A 126 -22.46 8.24 64.46
N GLY A 127 -21.51 7.86 65.31
CA GLY A 127 -20.09 8.13 65.10
C GLY A 127 -19.53 7.47 63.83
N VAL A 128 -19.97 6.25 63.51
CA VAL A 128 -19.61 5.57 62.24
C VAL A 128 -20.20 6.33 61.05
N LYS A 129 -21.47 6.71 61.11
CA LYS A 129 -22.13 7.49 60.05
C LYS A 129 -21.40 8.82 59.80
N LEU A 130 -21.07 9.54 60.87
CA LEU A 130 -20.32 10.79 60.80
C LEU A 130 -18.95 10.61 60.14
N THR A 131 -18.26 9.49 60.44
CA THR A 131 -16.96 9.17 59.83
C THR A 131 -17.08 9.01 58.32
N LEU A 132 -18.12 8.30 57.86
CA LEU A 132 -18.38 8.08 56.44
C LEU A 132 -18.76 9.39 55.73
N GLU A 133 -19.63 10.20 56.35
CA GLU A 133 -20.04 11.51 55.82
C GLU A 133 -18.86 12.49 55.72
N THR A 134 -18.00 12.52 56.75
CA THR A 134 -16.78 13.33 56.74
C THR A 134 -15.85 12.89 55.59
N GLY A 135 -15.65 11.59 55.42
CA GLY A 135 -14.84 11.06 54.31
C GLY A 135 -15.38 11.46 52.94
N ALA A 136 -16.69 11.29 52.74
CA ALA A 136 -17.34 11.66 51.48
C ALA A 136 -17.26 13.17 51.18
N LEU A 137 -17.43 14.02 52.19
CA LEU A 137 -17.30 15.48 52.06
C LEU A 137 -15.87 15.87 51.63
N VAL A 138 -14.86 15.28 52.26
CA VAL A 138 -13.46 15.55 51.92
C VAL A 138 -13.13 15.06 50.52
N ASP A 139 -13.59 13.85 50.15
CA ASP A 139 -13.39 13.32 48.81
C ASP A 139 -14.07 14.18 47.73
N GLU A 140 -15.27 14.70 48.00
CA GLU A 140 -15.96 15.62 47.09
C GLU A 140 -15.17 16.91 46.88
N LEU A 141 -14.70 17.54 47.97
CA LEU A 141 -13.92 18.78 47.90
C LEU A 141 -12.57 18.59 47.20
N LEU A 142 -11.90 17.47 47.41
CA LEU A 142 -10.58 17.23 46.82
C LEU A 142 -10.65 16.90 45.33
N ASN A 143 -11.76 16.30 44.89
CA ASN A 143 -11.98 15.90 43.49
C ASN A 143 -12.71 16.96 42.65
N ASP A 144 -13.08 18.11 43.22
CA ASP A 144 -13.67 19.22 42.49
C ASP A 144 -12.66 19.78 41.46
N PRO A 145 -12.96 19.71 40.14
CA PRO A 145 -12.07 20.23 39.11
C PRO A 145 -12.06 21.77 39.03
N GLU A 146 -13.09 22.44 39.53
CA GLU A 146 -13.23 23.91 39.46
C GLU A 146 -12.59 24.60 40.65
N LYS A 147 -12.68 24.01 41.84
CA LYS A 147 -12.10 24.55 43.07
C LYS A 147 -11.02 23.63 43.64
N ARG A 148 -9.77 24.09 43.63
CA ARG A 148 -8.67 23.40 44.30
C ARG A 148 -8.70 23.68 45.80
N ALA A 149 -9.38 22.82 46.54
CA ALA A 149 -9.42 22.91 47.99
C ALA A 149 -8.02 22.72 48.61
N ASP A 150 -7.64 23.63 49.49
CA ASP A 150 -6.48 23.49 50.37
C ASP A 150 -6.85 22.84 51.71
N LEU A 151 -5.89 22.74 52.63
CA LEU A 151 -6.13 22.11 53.94
C LEU A 151 -7.05 22.95 54.83
N ASP A 152 -7.07 24.27 54.65
CA ASP A 152 -7.91 25.18 55.42
C ASP A 152 -9.36 25.07 54.95
N ASP A 153 -9.60 25.00 53.63
CA ASP A 153 -10.91 24.70 53.03
C ASP A 153 -11.47 23.36 53.55
N VAL A 154 -10.65 22.31 53.57
CA VAL A 154 -11.04 20.98 54.08
C VAL A 154 -11.38 21.08 55.57
N ASN A 155 -10.55 21.77 56.36
CA ASN A 155 -10.78 21.92 57.79
C ASN A 155 -12.06 22.72 58.09
N GLU A 156 -12.32 23.81 57.35
CA GLU A 156 -13.54 24.61 57.46
C GLU A 156 -14.79 23.79 57.13
N ALA A 157 -14.74 22.98 56.06
CA ALA A 157 -15.85 22.13 55.68
C ALA A 157 -16.17 21.05 56.72
N ILE A 158 -15.13 20.41 57.29
CA ILE A 158 -15.31 19.43 58.38
C ILE A 158 -15.91 20.13 59.61
N GLU A 159 -15.43 21.32 59.97
CA GLU A 159 -15.97 22.08 61.09
C GLU A 159 -17.43 22.50 60.87
N ALA A 160 -17.77 22.98 59.67
CA ALA A 160 -19.14 23.33 59.31
C ALA A 160 -20.07 22.10 59.40
N HIS A 161 -19.61 20.96 58.88
CA HIS A 161 -20.33 19.70 58.99
C HIS A 161 -20.56 19.30 60.45
N TYR A 162 -19.53 19.35 61.31
CA TYR A 162 -19.64 19.00 62.73
C TYR A 162 -20.49 19.97 63.52
N ARG A 163 -20.42 21.27 63.25
CA ARG A 163 -21.33 22.25 63.87
C ARG A 163 -22.78 21.93 63.53
N SER A 164 -23.08 21.58 62.28
CA SER A 164 -24.45 21.26 61.85
C SER A 164 -25.00 19.95 62.45
N THR A 165 -24.15 18.96 62.68
CA THR A 165 -24.56 17.61 63.10
C THR A 165 -24.45 17.38 64.61
N LEU A 166 -23.42 17.92 65.25
CA LEU A 166 -23.08 17.65 66.64
C LEU A 166 -23.49 18.76 67.60
N MET A 167 -23.73 19.98 67.10
CA MET A 167 -24.11 21.11 67.95
C MET A 167 -25.61 21.41 67.88
N ASP A 168 -26.15 21.93 68.97
CA ASP A 168 -27.49 22.50 69.02
C ASP A 168 -27.49 23.98 68.58
N GLU A 169 -28.67 24.61 68.57
CA GLU A 169 -28.82 26.02 68.18
C GLU A 169 -28.07 27.00 69.10
N THR A 170 -27.71 26.54 70.30
CA THR A 170 -26.95 27.33 71.29
C THR A 170 -25.45 27.14 71.18
N GLY A 171 -24.98 26.25 70.29
CA GLY A 171 -23.57 25.92 70.12
C GLY A 171 -23.03 24.89 71.11
N ASN A 172 -23.89 24.27 71.93
CA ASN A 172 -23.51 23.18 72.82
C ASN A 172 -23.59 21.85 72.09
N LEU A 173 -22.84 20.84 72.56
CA LEU A 173 -22.98 19.48 72.05
C LEU A 173 -24.40 18.99 72.28
N ARG A 174 -25.02 18.43 71.24
CA ARG A 174 -26.34 17.80 71.33
C ARG A 174 -26.35 16.74 72.43
N ASP A 175 -27.47 16.65 73.14
CA ASP A 175 -27.68 15.58 74.11
C ASP A 175 -27.95 14.26 73.38
N PHE A 176 -27.04 13.30 73.53
CA PHE A 176 -27.17 11.95 72.95
C PHE A 176 -27.79 10.95 73.93
N GLY A 177 -28.44 11.43 74.99
CA GLY A 177 -29.22 10.63 75.94
C GLY A 177 -28.43 10.18 77.18
N SER A 178 -27.09 10.20 77.14
CA SER A 178 -26.25 10.02 78.32
C SER A 178 -24.89 10.73 78.15
N PRO A 179 -24.21 11.11 79.25
CA PRO A 179 -22.87 11.70 79.16
C PRO A 179 -21.82 10.79 78.50
N GLU A 180 -21.98 9.47 78.65
CA GLU A 180 -21.10 8.49 78.00
C GLU A 180 -21.35 8.40 76.49
N ALA A 181 -22.62 8.47 76.06
CA ALA A 181 -23.00 8.51 74.65
C ALA A 181 -22.46 9.78 73.97
N THR A 182 -22.59 10.95 74.61
CA THR A 182 -22.02 12.21 74.10
C THR A 182 -20.50 12.15 73.97
N ARG A 183 -19.80 11.55 74.96
CA ARG A 183 -18.35 11.33 74.88
C ARG A 183 -17.97 10.40 73.73
N ALA A 184 -18.73 9.32 73.51
CA ALA A 184 -18.46 8.37 72.44
C ALA A 184 -18.57 9.01 71.05
N VAL A 185 -19.60 9.84 70.81
CA VAL A 185 -19.75 10.59 69.54
C VAL A 185 -18.64 11.62 69.38
N ALA A 186 -18.32 12.39 70.43
CA ALA A 186 -17.25 13.38 70.38
C ALA A 186 -15.89 12.74 70.07
N GLN A 187 -15.61 11.57 70.66
CA GLN A 187 -14.40 10.81 70.37
C GLN A 187 -14.38 10.30 68.92
N ALA A 188 -15.49 9.72 68.43
CA ALA A 188 -15.60 9.26 67.05
C ALA A 188 -15.41 10.41 66.04
N ALA A 189 -15.98 11.58 66.32
CA ALA A 189 -15.80 12.79 65.51
C ALA A 189 -14.35 13.27 65.50
N SER A 190 -13.68 13.28 66.66
CA SER A 190 -12.27 13.64 66.76
C SER A 190 -11.39 12.68 65.93
N ASP A 191 -11.62 11.38 66.06
CA ASP A 191 -10.86 10.35 65.33
C ASP A 191 -11.13 10.43 63.81
N ALA A 192 -12.38 10.67 63.41
CA ALA A 192 -12.77 10.84 62.02
C ALA A 192 -12.10 12.08 61.39
N ARG A 193 -12.14 13.22 62.08
CA ARG A 193 -11.46 14.46 61.65
C ARG A 193 -9.97 14.25 61.47
N GLN A 194 -9.29 13.64 62.45
CA GLN A 194 -7.86 13.41 62.35
C GLN A 194 -7.50 12.52 61.14
N LYS A 195 -8.23 11.43 60.92
CA LYS A 195 -8.03 10.55 59.77
C LYS A 195 -8.30 11.27 58.44
N ALA A 196 -9.38 12.03 58.36
CA ALA A 196 -9.77 12.78 57.17
C ALA A 196 -8.73 13.86 56.82
N LEU A 197 -8.21 14.60 57.80
CA LEU A 197 -7.17 15.61 57.57
C LEU A 197 -5.85 14.99 57.11
N ILE A 198 -5.44 13.85 57.68
CA ILE A 198 -4.22 13.15 57.24
C ILE A 198 -4.36 12.67 55.80
N ALA A 199 -5.51 12.07 55.45
CA ALA A 199 -5.79 11.61 54.09
C ALA A 199 -5.84 12.78 53.10
N ALA A 200 -6.51 13.88 53.47
CA ALA A 200 -6.57 15.09 52.65
C ALA A 200 -5.19 15.69 52.42
N GLN A 201 -4.37 15.80 53.47
CA GLN A 201 -3.00 16.30 53.37
C GLN A 201 -2.16 15.46 52.42
N GLN A 202 -2.29 14.12 52.44
CA GLN A 202 -1.60 13.24 51.50
C GLN A 202 -2.03 13.50 50.06
N VAL A 203 -3.34 13.54 49.79
CA VAL A 203 -3.88 13.81 48.44
C VAL A 203 -3.45 15.18 47.91
N ILE A 204 -3.53 16.22 48.75
CA ILE A 204 -3.08 17.57 48.40
C ILE A 204 -1.58 17.57 48.09
N THR A 205 -0.77 16.92 48.93
CA THR A 205 0.68 16.82 48.72
C THR A 205 1.01 16.10 47.42
N ASP A 206 0.37 14.97 47.14
CA ASP A 206 0.59 14.21 45.90
C ASP A 206 0.19 14.99 44.65
N ARG A 207 -0.90 15.76 44.73
CA ARG A 207 -1.32 16.67 43.66
C ARG A 207 -0.30 17.79 43.43
N VAL A 208 0.15 18.45 44.49
CA VAL A 208 1.20 19.50 44.41
C VAL A 208 2.49 18.93 43.83
N HIS A 209 2.91 17.73 44.25
CA HIS A 209 4.06 17.04 43.68
C HIS A 209 3.88 16.75 42.19
N THR A 210 2.71 16.27 41.78
CA THR A 210 2.41 15.96 40.37
C THR A 210 2.47 17.21 39.50
N GLU A 211 1.89 18.32 39.96
CA GLU A 211 1.94 19.61 39.26
C GLU A 211 3.36 20.17 39.18
N HIS A 212 4.10 20.08 40.28
CA HIS A 212 5.51 20.49 40.31
C HIS A 212 6.35 19.67 39.33
N LEU A 213 6.14 18.35 39.27
CA LEU A 213 6.79 17.49 38.26
C LEU A 213 6.45 17.93 36.84
N GLY A 214 5.18 18.25 36.56
CA GLY A 214 4.76 18.77 35.27
C GLY A 214 5.49 20.07 34.90
N ASN A 215 5.53 21.04 35.81
CA ASN A 215 6.23 22.31 35.61
C ASN A 215 7.75 22.13 35.44
N MET A 216 8.36 21.25 36.25
CA MET A 216 9.76 20.90 36.11
C MET A 216 10.05 20.25 34.76
N ALA A 217 9.18 19.36 34.28
CA ALA A 217 9.34 18.72 32.98
C ALA A 217 9.21 19.71 31.82
N VAL A 218 8.29 20.67 31.90
CA VAL A 218 8.18 21.78 30.93
C VAL A 218 9.44 22.64 30.93
N GLY A 219 9.96 23.00 32.11
CA GLY A 219 11.22 23.74 32.25
C GLY A 219 12.41 22.96 31.69
N ALA A 220 12.48 21.65 31.98
CA ALA A 220 13.51 20.76 31.45
C ALA A 220 13.45 20.70 29.92
N LYS A 221 12.26 20.57 29.33
CA LYS A 221 12.05 20.59 27.88
C LYS A 221 12.58 21.90 27.26
N ALA A 222 12.29 23.05 27.88
CA ALA A 222 12.78 24.34 27.40
C ALA A 222 14.32 24.45 27.47
N GLU A 223 14.92 24.10 28.62
CA GLU A 223 16.38 24.12 28.79
C GLU A 223 17.09 23.10 27.88
N PHE A 224 16.46 21.95 27.63
CA PHE A 224 16.95 20.93 26.71
C PHE A 224 16.92 21.40 25.26
N ALA A 225 15.83 22.01 24.81
CA ALA A 225 15.74 22.60 23.48
C ALA A 225 16.77 23.72 23.27
N ALA A 226 17.14 24.45 24.33
CA ALA A 226 18.19 25.47 24.31
C ALA A 226 19.62 24.91 24.41
N GLY A 227 19.78 23.61 24.68
CA GLY A 227 21.09 22.97 24.90
C GLY A 227 21.76 23.36 26.22
N THR A 228 21.02 23.92 27.18
CA THR A 228 21.52 24.39 28.48
C THR A 228 21.08 23.50 29.65
N LEU A 229 20.49 22.34 29.38
CA LEU A 229 19.94 21.45 30.39
C LEU A 229 21.02 21.00 31.41
N ASP A 230 20.82 21.38 32.67
CA ASP A 230 21.54 20.79 33.80
C ASP A 230 20.55 20.02 34.69
N VAL A 231 20.62 18.69 34.56
CA VAL A 231 19.75 17.75 35.28
C VAL A 231 19.88 17.91 36.79
N GLU A 232 21.07 18.13 37.33
CA GLU A 232 21.27 18.20 38.78
C GLU A 232 20.79 19.54 39.34
N THR A 233 20.97 20.64 38.60
CA THR A 233 20.38 21.94 38.96
C THR A 233 18.86 21.89 38.97
N LEU A 234 18.23 21.20 38.01
CA LEU A 234 16.78 21.00 38.01
C LEU A 234 16.33 20.13 39.18
N LEU A 235 17.03 19.02 39.46
CA LEU A 235 16.69 18.14 40.59
C LEU A 235 16.87 18.81 41.95
N ALA A 236 17.72 19.83 42.06
CA ALA A 236 17.85 20.64 43.26
C ALA A 236 16.60 21.51 43.54
N ARG A 237 15.76 21.77 42.52
CA ARG A 237 14.50 22.52 42.63
C ARG A 237 13.28 21.66 43.02
N ARG A 238 13.47 20.35 43.27
CA ARG A 238 12.38 19.46 43.70
C ARG A 238 11.80 19.89 45.06
N LEU A 239 10.51 19.65 45.28
CA LEU A 239 9.90 19.89 46.59
C LEU A 239 10.39 18.87 47.64
N PRO A 240 10.41 19.23 48.93
CA PRO A 240 10.71 18.29 50.01
C PRO A 240 9.76 17.08 49.97
N GLY A 241 10.29 15.87 50.19
CA GLY A 241 9.50 14.63 50.16
C GLY A 241 9.39 13.97 48.79
N MET A 242 9.75 14.67 47.70
CA MET A 242 9.79 14.07 46.36
C MET A 242 11.04 13.17 46.17
N SER A 243 10.82 11.98 45.62
CA SER A 243 11.89 11.09 45.20
C SER A 243 12.65 11.67 44.00
N ALA A 244 13.98 11.74 44.12
CA ALA A 244 14.84 12.15 43.00
C ALA A 244 14.77 11.15 41.83
N GLY A 245 14.52 9.86 42.12
CA GLY A 245 14.40 8.82 41.10
C GLY A 245 13.16 9.01 40.23
N ASP A 246 12.02 9.31 40.86
CA ASP A 246 10.75 9.52 40.17
C ASP A 246 10.81 10.81 39.36
N THR A 247 11.34 11.88 39.97
CA THR A 247 11.55 13.17 39.28
C THR A 247 12.41 13.02 38.03
N ARG A 248 13.54 12.29 38.13
CA ARG A 248 14.39 11.99 36.96
C ARG A 248 13.64 11.21 35.90
N SER A 249 12.86 10.20 36.29
CA SER A 249 12.16 9.33 35.35
C SER A 249 11.09 10.10 34.58
N THR A 250 10.27 10.91 35.27
CA THR A 250 9.27 11.76 34.63
C THR A 250 9.90 12.79 33.69
N MET A 251 10.97 13.48 34.14
CA MET A 251 11.71 14.40 33.28
C MET A 251 12.26 13.69 32.04
N LEU A 252 12.88 12.53 32.23
CA LEU A 252 13.48 11.77 31.13
C LEU A 252 12.43 11.37 30.08
N THR A 253 11.25 10.92 30.50
CA THR A 253 10.16 10.59 29.59
C THR A 253 9.80 11.77 28.69
N VAL A 254 9.59 12.95 29.28
CA VAL A 254 9.22 14.17 28.53
C VAL A 254 10.36 14.64 27.61
N LEU A 255 11.61 14.55 28.07
CA LEU A 255 12.78 14.92 27.28
C LEU A 255 12.99 13.98 26.09
N LEU A 256 12.78 12.67 26.28
CA LEU A 256 12.90 11.69 25.21
C LEU A 256 11.78 11.82 24.19
N GLU A 257 10.54 12.04 24.64
CA GLU A 257 9.40 12.30 23.75
C GLU A 257 9.66 13.54 22.88
N ASP A 258 10.07 14.64 23.50
CA ASP A 258 10.37 15.88 22.77
C ASP A 258 11.58 15.79 21.83
N ALA A 259 12.62 15.04 22.22
CA ALA A 259 13.75 14.75 21.33
C ALA A 259 13.32 13.88 20.15
N ASP A 260 12.40 12.93 20.38
CA ASP A 260 11.88 12.02 19.37
C ASP A 260 11.09 12.76 18.29
N GLU A 261 10.15 13.60 18.72
CA GLU A 261 9.30 14.42 17.87
C GLU A 261 10.13 15.33 16.96
N ARG A 262 11.25 15.85 17.48
CA ARG A 262 12.16 16.74 16.76
C ARG A 262 13.23 16.00 15.94
N GLY A 263 13.36 14.68 16.10
CA GLY A 263 14.47 13.92 15.51
C GLY A 263 15.85 14.32 16.07
N ASP A 264 15.92 14.80 17.31
CA ASP A 264 17.13 15.38 17.91
C ASP A 264 18.06 14.30 18.52
N VAL A 265 18.75 13.56 17.65
CA VAL A 265 19.76 12.56 18.04
C VAL A 265 20.92 13.20 18.82
N ALA A 266 21.27 14.46 18.51
CA ALA A 266 22.33 15.18 19.20
C ALA A 266 21.93 15.49 20.65
N GLY A 267 20.70 15.96 20.88
CA GLY A 267 20.12 16.13 22.20
C GLY A 267 20.11 14.84 23.01
N MET A 268 19.70 13.71 22.43
CA MET A 268 19.76 12.41 23.13
C MET A 268 21.20 12.00 23.50
N ASN A 269 22.19 12.32 22.65
CA ASN A 269 23.60 12.12 23.00
C ASN A 269 24.08 13.07 24.11
N ALA A 270 23.58 14.31 24.15
CA ALA A 270 23.83 15.23 25.26
C ALA A 270 23.26 14.69 26.58
N LEU A 271 22.07 14.08 26.56
CA LEU A 271 21.50 13.38 27.73
C LEU A 271 22.43 12.25 28.19
N LEU A 272 22.93 11.40 27.28
CA LEU A 272 23.89 10.35 27.62
C LEU A 272 25.20 10.90 28.20
N GLY A 273 25.62 12.07 27.75
CA GLY A 273 26.81 12.78 28.22
C GLY A 273 26.62 13.54 29.53
N ALA A 274 25.39 13.70 30.02
CA ALA A 274 25.09 14.43 31.24
C ALA A 274 25.71 13.73 32.46
N LYS A 275 26.52 14.50 33.20
CA LYS A 275 27.27 14.03 34.37
C LYS A 275 26.97 14.92 35.57
N ARG A 276 27.04 14.32 36.75
CA ARG A 276 27.02 15.03 38.04
C ARG A 276 28.38 15.67 38.31
N ALA A 277 28.43 16.47 39.36
CA ALA A 277 29.68 17.11 39.83
C ALA A 277 30.79 16.10 40.18
N ASP A 278 30.44 14.86 40.55
CA ASP A 278 31.38 13.77 40.83
C ASP A 278 31.89 13.04 39.57
N GLY A 279 31.43 13.44 38.38
CA GLY A 279 31.79 12.84 37.10
C GLY A 279 31.01 11.56 36.73
N GLN A 280 30.14 11.06 37.61
CA GLN A 280 29.23 9.95 37.30
C GLN A 280 28.08 10.44 36.41
N SER A 281 27.41 9.52 35.70
CA SER A 281 26.23 9.89 34.90
C SER A 281 25.11 10.41 35.79
N SER A 282 24.41 11.44 35.32
CA SER A 282 23.22 11.95 36.00
C SER A 282 22.08 10.92 36.00
N TRP A 283 22.09 10.00 35.03
CA TRP A 283 21.08 8.97 34.81
C TRP A 283 21.46 7.61 35.42
N SER A 284 20.45 6.83 35.81
CA SER A 284 20.65 5.44 36.22
C SER A 284 21.02 4.54 35.03
N PRO A 285 21.61 3.35 35.26
CA PRO A 285 21.93 2.43 34.16
C PRO A 285 20.73 2.07 33.27
N ASP A 286 19.55 1.89 33.84
CA ASP A 286 18.32 1.58 33.10
C ASP A 286 17.83 2.78 32.27
N GLN A 287 17.96 3.99 32.82
CA GLN A 287 17.66 5.23 32.11
C GLN A 287 18.63 5.45 30.94
N VAL A 288 19.93 5.21 31.13
CA VAL A 288 20.94 5.25 30.06
C VAL A 288 20.59 4.26 28.94
N LYS A 289 20.16 3.03 29.30
CA LYS A 289 19.71 2.03 28.32
C LYS A 289 18.48 2.53 27.54
N THR A 290 17.53 3.16 28.22
CA THR A 290 16.33 3.73 27.60
C THR A 290 16.68 4.84 26.61
N ILE A 291 17.57 5.76 26.99
CA ILE A 291 18.05 6.84 26.10
C ILE A 291 18.73 6.26 24.86
N ARG A 292 19.61 5.25 25.01
CA ARG A 292 20.28 4.60 23.87
C ARG A 292 19.30 3.95 22.91
N ASN A 293 18.34 3.21 23.44
CA ASN A 293 17.32 2.55 22.62
C ASN A 293 16.51 3.58 21.81
N GLN A 294 16.06 4.66 22.46
CA GLN A 294 15.29 5.72 21.78
C GLN A 294 16.13 6.44 20.72
N ARG A 295 17.39 6.73 21.03
CA ARG A 295 18.35 7.33 20.08
C ARG A 295 18.53 6.45 18.84
N ASP A 296 18.77 5.16 19.03
CA ASP A 296 19.01 4.23 17.92
C ASP A 296 17.76 4.08 17.03
N GLN A 297 16.57 4.06 17.64
CA GLN A 297 15.29 4.06 16.92
C GLN A 297 15.07 5.35 16.13
N THR A 298 15.40 6.51 16.72
CA THR A 298 15.28 7.82 16.06
C THR A 298 16.26 7.94 14.90
N GLN A 299 17.53 7.57 15.12
CA GLN A 299 18.54 7.56 14.09
C GLN A 299 18.14 6.66 12.91
N THR A 300 17.67 5.44 13.19
CA THR A 300 17.20 4.52 12.14
C THR A 300 16.05 5.12 11.35
N ARG A 301 15.07 5.77 12.01
CA ARG A 301 13.96 6.45 11.31
C ARG A 301 14.44 7.58 10.41
N LEU A 302 15.38 8.41 10.89
CA LEU A 302 15.95 9.49 10.09
C LEU A 302 16.74 8.96 8.88
N GLU A 303 17.53 7.91 9.06
CA GLU A 303 18.27 7.27 7.97
C GLU A 303 17.31 6.67 6.92
N VAL A 304 16.22 6.03 7.36
CA VAL A 304 15.18 5.52 6.45
C VAL A 304 14.46 6.65 5.73
N ALA A 305 14.13 7.74 6.43
CA ALA A 305 13.49 8.90 5.84
C ALA A 305 14.38 9.58 4.77
N GLU A 306 15.67 9.76 5.06
CA GLU A 306 16.60 10.34 4.07
C GLU A 306 16.82 9.40 2.88
N ARG A 307 16.94 8.08 3.11
CA ARG A 307 17.01 7.11 2.00
C ARG A 307 15.77 7.18 1.10
N ARG A 308 14.57 7.30 1.69
CA ARG A 308 13.33 7.49 0.92
C ARG A 308 13.35 8.79 0.14
N ARG A 309 13.75 9.91 0.75
CA ARG A 309 13.84 11.20 0.08
C ARG A 309 14.81 11.18 -1.10
N VAL A 310 15.97 10.54 -0.93
CA VAL A 310 16.94 10.35 -2.02
C VAL A 310 16.35 9.47 -3.13
N ALA A 311 15.68 8.37 -2.78
CA ALA A 311 15.03 7.49 -3.75
C ALA A 311 13.93 8.21 -4.54
N GLU A 312 13.08 9.01 -3.88
CA GLU A 312 12.03 9.81 -4.53
C GLU A 312 12.62 10.84 -5.51
N VAL A 313 13.71 11.51 -5.13
CA VAL A 313 14.43 12.43 -6.05
C VAL A 313 15.01 11.68 -7.25
N GLN A 314 15.54 10.48 -7.02
CA GLN A 314 16.11 9.65 -8.08
C GLN A 314 15.04 9.14 -9.06
N GLU A 315 13.92 8.64 -8.54
CA GLU A 315 12.77 8.18 -9.31
C GLU A 315 12.16 9.33 -10.13
N ALA A 316 11.87 10.47 -9.50
CA ALA A 316 11.35 11.64 -10.20
C ALA A 316 12.30 12.17 -11.29
N THR A 317 13.63 12.10 -11.05
CA THR A 317 14.62 12.47 -12.06
C THR A 317 14.64 11.47 -13.21
N MET A 318 14.52 10.17 -12.92
CA MET A 318 14.47 9.11 -13.92
C MET A 318 13.22 9.21 -14.80
N ASP A 319 12.06 9.45 -14.20
CA ASP A 319 10.80 9.66 -14.92
C ASP A 319 10.90 10.86 -15.86
N ALA A 320 11.40 12.00 -15.36
CA ALA A 320 11.58 13.20 -16.17
C ALA A 320 12.55 12.99 -17.36
N LEU A 321 13.60 12.18 -17.17
CA LEU A 321 14.52 11.81 -18.25
C LEU A 321 13.87 10.85 -19.26
N THR A 322 13.08 9.90 -18.79
CA THR A 322 12.37 8.93 -19.63
C THR A 322 11.30 9.61 -20.47
N ASP A 323 10.54 10.55 -19.90
CA ASP A 323 9.58 11.36 -20.63
C ASP A 323 10.27 12.22 -21.70
N ARG A 324 11.39 12.86 -21.36
CA ARG A 324 12.18 13.61 -22.34
C ARG A 324 12.77 12.73 -23.43
N TYR A 325 13.13 11.49 -23.10
CA TYR A 325 13.62 10.52 -24.06
C TYR A 325 12.52 10.13 -25.07
N ASN A 326 11.31 9.87 -24.58
CA ASN A 326 10.19 9.39 -25.40
C ASN A 326 9.50 10.51 -26.20
N PHE A 327 9.33 11.69 -25.62
CA PHE A 327 8.49 12.75 -26.19
C PHE A 327 9.26 14.01 -26.58
N GLY A 328 10.55 14.09 -26.26
CA GLY A 328 11.35 15.31 -26.41
C GLY A 328 12.72 15.08 -27.02
N LYS A 329 13.64 15.99 -26.69
CA LYS A 329 15.05 15.83 -27.06
C LYS A 329 15.70 14.84 -26.08
N PRO A 330 16.29 13.73 -26.58
CA PRO A 330 16.92 12.74 -25.73
C PRO A 330 18.01 13.39 -24.86
N PRO A 331 18.11 13.01 -23.57
CA PRO A 331 19.20 13.45 -22.71
C PRO A 331 20.55 13.01 -23.27
N THR A 332 21.57 13.84 -23.04
CA THR A 332 22.94 13.52 -23.47
C THR A 332 23.66 12.67 -22.42
N ARG A 333 24.67 11.89 -22.83
CA ARG A 333 25.50 11.12 -21.88
C ARG A 333 26.13 12.01 -20.81
N THR A 334 26.61 13.20 -21.21
CA THR A 334 27.21 14.19 -20.30
C THR A 334 26.22 14.69 -19.25
N GLU A 335 24.98 14.95 -19.66
CA GLU A 335 23.89 15.35 -18.75
C GLU A 335 23.58 14.25 -17.74
N ILE A 336 23.45 13.00 -18.18
CA ILE A 336 23.20 11.85 -17.32
C ILE A 336 24.36 11.65 -16.32
N THR A 337 25.62 11.74 -16.77
CA THR A 337 26.77 11.65 -15.86
C THR A 337 26.82 12.78 -14.84
N LYS A 338 26.39 13.99 -15.23
CA LYS A 338 26.29 15.13 -14.32
C LYS A 338 25.23 14.89 -13.24
N LEU A 339 24.04 14.44 -13.62
CA LEU A 339 22.96 14.10 -12.68
C LEU A 339 23.37 13.00 -11.69
N ARG A 340 24.15 12.01 -12.15
CA ARG A 340 24.76 11.01 -11.26
C ARG A 340 25.74 11.62 -10.27
N SER A 341 26.63 12.50 -10.73
CA SER A 341 27.59 13.17 -9.84
C SER A 341 26.92 14.09 -8.81
N GLU A 342 25.73 14.60 -9.12
CA GLU A 342 24.88 15.37 -8.21
C GLU A 342 24.05 14.48 -7.25
N GLY A 343 24.15 13.15 -7.34
CA GLY A 343 23.39 12.20 -6.51
C GLY A 343 21.92 12.03 -6.90
N LYS A 344 21.48 12.69 -7.97
CA LYS A 344 20.09 12.63 -8.49
C LYS A 344 19.79 11.39 -9.31
N LEU A 345 20.81 10.60 -9.64
CA LEU A 345 20.67 9.29 -10.25
C LEU A 345 21.66 8.33 -9.59
N ASP A 346 21.24 7.10 -9.41
CA ASP A 346 22.15 6.03 -9.00
C ASP A 346 22.89 5.42 -10.22
N ALA A 347 23.74 4.43 -9.96
CA ALA A 347 24.50 3.78 -11.02
C ALA A 347 23.63 2.89 -11.94
N GLU A 348 22.55 2.33 -11.40
CA GLU A 348 21.69 1.38 -12.10
C GLU A 348 20.79 2.10 -13.13
N HIS A 349 20.18 3.23 -12.74
CA HIS A 349 19.43 4.09 -13.65
C HIS A 349 20.31 4.60 -14.80
N VAL A 350 21.55 5.01 -14.50
CA VAL A 350 22.50 5.48 -15.53
C VAL A 350 22.85 4.36 -16.52
N SER A 351 23.11 3.16 -16.01
CA SER A 351 23.38 1.99 -16.86
C SER A 351 22.19 1.66 -17.77
N SER A 352 20.96 1.74 -17.23
CA SER A 352 19.73 1.49 -17.97
C SER A 352 19.52 2.52 -19.09
N LEU A 353 19.66 3.82 -18.80
CA LEU A 353 19.54 4.89 -19.79
C LEU A 353 20.58 4.76 -20.91
N PHE A 354 21.83 4.43 -20.58
CA PHE A 354 22.85 4.20 -21.60
C PHE A 354 22.55 2.96 -22.46
N GLY A 355 21.99 1.92 -21.85
CA GLY A 355 21.50 0.74 -22.56
C GLY A 355 20.42 1.08 -23.59
N TRP A 356 19.43 1.90 -23.21
CA TRP A 356 18.38 2.37 -24.13
C TRP A 356 18.95 3.20 -25.28
N MET A 357 19.80 4.19 -24.98
CA MET A 357 20.45 5.01 -25.99
C MET A 357 21.27 4.17 -27.00
N GLU A 358 21.95 3.12 -26.52
CA GLU A 358 22.71 2.22 -27.39
C GLU A 358 21.83 1.25 -28.19
N ALA A 359 20.70 0.81 -27.63
CA ALA A 359 19.72 0.01 -28.33
C ALA A 359 19.13 0.82 -29.50
N ASP A 360 18.67 2.04 -29.27
CA ASP A 360 18.09 2.90 -30.31
C ASP A 360 19.13 3.27 -31.38
N ALA A 361 20.37 3.54 -30.98
CA ALA A 361 21.45 3.79 -31.93
C ALA A 361 21.75 2.55 -32.80
N ARG A 362 21.62 1.34 -32.25
CA ARG A 362 21.76 0.09 -33.01
C ARG A 362 20.58 -0.12 -33.95
N GLU A 363 19.36 0.12 -33.48
CA GLU A 363 18.15 0.00 -34.29
C GLU A 363 18.14 0.99 -35.44
N ALA A 364 18.46 2.27 -35.20
CA ALA A 364 18.59 3.28 -36.24
C ALA A 364 19.62 2.88 -37.31
N ARG A 365 20.76 2.29 -36.91
CA ARG A 365 21.76 1.75 -37.85
C ARG A 365 21.24 0.54 -38.61
N ALA A 366 20.49 -0.34 -37.96
CA ALA A 366 19.88 -1.51 -38.59
C ALA A 366 18.84 -1.07 -39.65
N ASN A 367 17.94 -0.16 -39.28
CA ASN A 367 16.93 0.40 -40.17
C ASN A 367 17.59 1.15 -41.36
N ALA A 368 18.65 1.92 -41.11
CA ALA A 368 19.41 2.57 -42.19
C ALA A 368 20.03 1.55 -43.16
N ARG A 369 20.55 0.42 -42.64
CA ARG A 369 21.07 -0.67 -43.48
C ARG A 369 19.97 -1.36 -44.26
N GLU A 370 18.82 -1.59 -43.64
CA GLU A 370 17.66 -2.20 -44.31
C GLU A 370 17.13 -1.31 -45.42
N ILE A 371 17.00 -0.01 -45.18
CA ILE A 371 16.63 0.97 -46.21
C ILE A 371 17.64 0.93 -47.35
N ALA A 372 18.95 0.97 -47.05
CA ALA A 372 19.99 0.90 -48.08
C ALA A 372 19.94 -0.43 -48.87
N ALA A 373 19.70 -1.56 -48.19
CA ALA A 373 19.56 -2.87 -48.82
C ALA A 373 18.31 -2.94 -49.72
N SER A 374 17.19 -2.37 -49.27
CA SER A 374 15.94 -2.31 -50.05
C SER A 374 16.11 -1.47 -51.32
N GLN A 375 16.84 -0.35 -51.23
CA GLN A 375 17.19 0.48 -52.38
C GLN A 375 18.08 -0.29 -53.36
N THR A 376 19.10 -0.99 -52.87
CA THR A 376 19.99 -1.82 -53.70
C THR A 376 19.22 -2.92 -54.43
N LEU A 377 18.28 -3.60 -53.74
CA LEU A 377 17.44 -4.64 -54.34
C LEU A 377 16.50 -4.07 -55.41
N ALA A 378 15.92 -2.89 -55.17
CA ALA A 378 15.06 -2.22 -56.14
C ALA A 378 15.84 -1.80 -57.40
N GLU A 379 17.08 -1.31 -57.23
CA GLU A 379 17.99 -1.01 -58.33
C GLU A 379 18.35 -2.27 -59.13
N GLN A 380 18.64 -3.38 -58.46
CA GLN A 380 18.93 -4.65 -59.11
C GLN A 380 17.75 -5.15 -59.95
N ARG A 381 16.52 -5.13 -59.41
CA ARG A 381 15.32 -5.53 -60.18
C ARG A 381 15.09 -4.69 -61.43
N ARG A 382 15.38 -3.38 -61.36
CA ARG A 382 15.30 -2.50 -62.54
C ARG A 382 16.34 -2.88 -63.58
N ALA A 383 17.59 -3.11 -63.15
CA ALA A 383 18.67 -3.53 -64.03
C ALA A 383 18.37 -4.88 -64.71
N ASP A 384 17.86 -5.86 -63.96
CA ASP A 384 17.47 -7.17 -64.48
C ASP A 384 16.33 -7.05 -65.49
N THR A 385 15.35 -6.18 -65.25
CA THR A 385 14.24 -5.95 -66.18
C THR A 385 14.74 -5.40 -67.52
N VAL A 386 15.68 -4.46 -67.49
CA VAL A 386 16.30 -3.89 -68.70
C VAL A 386 17.12 -4.94 -69.44
N GLY A 387 17.92 -5.73 -68.71
CA GLY A 387 18.71 -6.82 -69.28
C GLY A 387 17.86 -7.88 -69.96
N ASN A 388 16.80 -8.33 -69.27
CA ASN A 388 15.86 -9.32 -69.76
C ASN A 388 15.10 -8.83 -71.00
N ASP A 389 14.72 -7.55 -71.07
CA ASP A 389 14.10 -6.98 -72.27
C ASP A 389 15.04 -7.02 -73.48
N ILE A 390 16.32 -6.67 -73.31
CA ILE A 390 17.31 -6.72 -74.40
C ILE A 390 17.51 -8.18 -74.85
N VAL A 391 17.63 -9.12 -73.91
CA VAL A 391 17.76 -10.55 -74.21
C VAL A 391 16.53 -11.06 -74.96
N ALA A 392 15.32 -10.72 -74.50
CA ALA A 392 14.08 -11.11 -75.16
C ALA A 392 13.99 -10.56 -76.59
N ARG A 393 14.37 -9.29 -76.80
CA ARG A 393 14.44 -8.69 -78.15
C ARG A 393 15.44 -9.40 -79.05
N TYR A 394 16.55 -9.89 -78.52
CA TYR A 394 17.51 -10.69 -79.28
C TYR A 394 16.95 -12.08 -79.64
N VAL A 395 16.36 -12.79 -78.67
CA VAL A 395 15.78 -14.13 -78.86
C VAL A 395 14.62 -14.11 -79.87
N THR A 396 13.75 -13.10 -79.80
CA THR A 396 12.66 -12.87 -80.78
C THR A 396 13.15 -12.60 -82.21
N GLY A 397 14.45 -12.31 -82.36
CA GLY A 397 15.06 -11.88 -83.62
C GLY A 397 14.74 -10.44 -84.00
N SER A 398 14.14 -9.64 -83.10
CA SER A 398 13.85 -8.23 -83.36
C SER A 398 15.12 -7.37 -83.47
N ILE A 399 16.21 -7.82 -82.87
CA ILE A 399 17.54 -7.22 -82.97
C ILE A 399 18.60 -8.29 -83.22
N THR A 400 19.65 -7.92 -83.96
CA THR A 400 20.85 -8.74 -84.15
C THR A 400 21.73 -8.73 -82.90
N SER A 401 22.69 -9.66 -82.81
CA SER A 401 23.65 -9.68 -81.67
C SER A 401 24.46 -8.38 -81.59
N ALA A 402 24.85 -7.80 -82.73
CA ALA A 402 25.55 -6.51 -82.76
C ALA A 402 24.67 -5.35 -82.27
N GLN A 403 23.38 -5.36 -82.62
CA GLN A 403 22.41 -4.38 -82.10
C GLN A 403 22.14 -4.58 -80.61
N ALA A 404 22.02 -5.83 -80.13
CA ALA A 404 21.87 -6.13 -78.71
C ALA A 404 23.07 -5.62 -77.90
N MET A 405 24.31 -5.86 -78.36
CA MET A 405 25.50 -5.32 -77.69
C MET A 405 25.54 -3.78 -77.69
N LYS A 406 25.07 -3.14 -78.77
CA LYS A 406 24.92 -1.66 -78.81
C LYS A 406 23.86 -1.17 -77.83
N GLU A 407 22.73 -1.87 -77.70
CA GLU A 407 21.70 -1.48 -76.73
C GLU A 407 22.09 -1.76 -75.29
N ILE A 408 22.89 -2.78 -75.01
CA ILE A 408 23.52 -2.95 -73.70
C ILE A 408 24.43 -1.75 -73.41
N ALA A 409 25.28 -1.35 -74.36
CA ALA A 409 26.17 -0.21 -74.20
C ALA A 409 25.41 1.12 -74.01
N ARG A 410 24.32 1.32 -74.77
CA ARG A 410 23.43 2.47 -74.66
C ARG A 410 22.72 2.50 -73.30
N ALA A 411 22.05 1.41 -72.93
CA ALA A 411 21.37 1.29 -71.63
C ALA A 411 22.34 1.47 -70.46
N ASN A 412 23.60 1.02 -70.60
CA ASN A 412 24.65 1.25 -69.60
C ASN A 412 25.09 2.73 -69.55
N ALA A 413 25.22 3.41 -70.70
CA ALA A 413 25.54 4.83 -70.76
C ALA A 413 24.40 5.71 -70.22
N ASP A 414 23.15 5.33 -70.48
CA ASP A 414 21.94 5.99 -70.00
C ASP A 414 21.66 5.70 -68.50
N GLY A 415 22.47 4.82 -67.87
CA GLY A 415 22.32 4.44 -66.45
C GLY A 415 21.14 3.51 -66.17
N ALA A 416 20.55 2.90 -67.20
CA ALA A 416 19.38 2.02 -67.07
C ALA A 416 19.68 0.71 -66.32
N PHE A 417 20.94 0.27 -66.28
CA PHE A 417 21.40 -0.85 -65.45
C PHE A 417 21.74 -0.45 -64.00
N GLY A 418 21.43 0.78 -63.59
CA GLY A 418 21.81 1.31 -62.28
C GLY A 418 23.26 1.79 -62.24
N VAL A 419 23.84 1.85 -61.03
CA VAL A 419 25.21 2.33 -60.78
C VAL A 419 26.10 1.27 -60.14
N GLY A 420 27.40 1.54 -60.06
CA GLY A 420 28.35 0.72 -59.29
C GLY A 420 28.44 -0.74 -59.75
N ASP A 421 28.42 -1.66 -58.78
CA ASP A 421 28.60 -3.09 -59.03
C ASP A 421 27.34 -3.77 -59.55
N VAL A 422 26.14 -3.27 -59.19
CA VAL A 422 24.86 -3.72 -59.78
C VAL A 422 24.91 -3.53 -61.29
N ARG A 423 25.33 -2.35 -61.74
CA ARG A 423 25.51 -2.03 -63.17
C ARG A 423 26.48 -2.99 -63.85
N LYS A 424 27.67 -3.20 -63.27
CA LYS A 424 28.70 -4.07 -63.85
C LYS A 424 28.19 -5.51 -63.99
N ARG A 425 27.56 -6.04 -62.94
CA ARG A 425 27.00 -7.40 -62.94
C ARG A 425 25.91 -7.53 -63.99
N ALA A 426 24.87 -6.69 -63.94
CA ALA A 426 23.75 -6.78 -64.87
C ALA A 426 24.19 -6.60 -66.33
N THR A 427 25.10 -5.66 -66.61
CA THR A 427 25.66 -5.45 -67.96
C THR A 427 26.45 -6.68 -68.43
N SER A 428 27.29 -7.26 -67.55
CA SER A 428 28.10 -8.44 -67.86
C SER A 428 27.24 -9.68 -68.09
N GLU A 429 26.28 -9.95 -67.21
CA GLU A 429 25.35 -11.07 -67.31
C GLU A 429 24.51 -10.97 -68.59
N THR A 430 23.93 -9.80 -68.86
CA THR A 430 23.18 -9.57 -70.10
C THR A 430 24.04 -9.80 -71.34
N ALA A 431 25.28 -9.27 -71.36
CA ALA A 431 26.20 -9.45 -72.49
C ALA A 431 26.62 -10.92 -72.67
N GLU A 432 26.86 -11.63 -71.57
CA GLU A 432 27.20 -13.06 -71.59
C GLU A 432 26.03 -13.91 -72.10
N SER A 433 24.80 -13.63 -71.64
CA SER A 433 23.59 -14.28 -72.16
C SER A 433 23.44 -14.09 -73.67
N ILE A 434 23.67 -12.88 -74.19
CA ILE A 434 23.65 -12.63 -75.64
C ILE A 434 24.73 -13.44 -76.37
N ARG A 435 25.95 -13.52 -75.82
CA ARG A 435 27.05 -14.31 -76.42
C ARG A 435 26.71 -15.81 -76.46
N LYS A 436 26.28 -16.38 -75.33
CA LYS A 436 25.86 -17.78 -75.24
C LYS A 436 24.73 -18.09 -76.21
N LEU A 437 23.70 -17.24 -76.27
CA LEU A 437 22.58 -17.42 -77.20
C LEU A 437 23.04 -17.29 -78.67
N ARG A 438 24.02 -16.44 -78.98
CA ARG A 438 24.63 -16.37 -80.32
C ARG A 438 25.38 -17.65 -80.67
N GLU A 439 26.19 -18.18 -79.76
CA GLU A 439 26.92 -19.43 -79.95
C GLU A 439 25.95 -20.60 -80.18
N ILE A 440 24.93 -20.74 -79.32
CA ILE A 440 23.87 -21.74 -79.50
C ILE A 440 23.22 -21.60 -80.87
N ARG A 441 22.81 -20.38 -81.26
CA ARG A 441 22.19 -20.14 -82.57
C ARG A 441 23.13 -20.49 -83.73
N ALA A 442 24.43 -20.19 -83.62
CA ALA A 442 25.42 -20.53 -84.64
C ALA A 442 25.62 -22.05 -84.76
N THR A 443 25.73 -22.76 -83.64
CA THR A 443 25.86 -24.22 -83.59
C THR A 443 24.64 -24.90 -84.18
N VAL A 444 23.44 -24.43 -83.83
CA VAL A 444 22.20 -24.98 -84.37
C VAL A 444 22.09 -24.69 -85.88
N LEU A 445 22.41 -23.49 -86.34
CA LEU A 445 22.40 -23.17 -87.77
C LEU A 445 23.52 -23.85 -88.59
N ALA A 446 24.50 -24.49 -87.94
CA ALA A 446 25.50 -25.28 -88.66
C ALA A 446 24.90 -26.60 -89.17
N THR A 447 23.93 -27.20 -88.45
CA THR A 447 23.31 -28.46 -88.84
C THR A 447 22.24 -28.24 -89.94
N PRO A 448 22.11 -29.17 -90.90
CA PRO A 448 21.02 -29.12 -91.89
C PRO A 448 19.63 -29.10 -91.22
N GLU A 449 19.46 -29.86 -90.15
CA GLU A 449 18.22 -29.98 -89.38
C GLU A 449 17.89 -28.65 -88.70
N GLY A 450 18.87 -28.02 -88.05
CA GLY A 450 18.70 -26.72 -87.42
C GLY A 450 18.42 -25.61 -88.41
N ARG A 451 19.07 -25.61 -89.59
CA ARG A 451 18.73 -24.69 -90.69
C ARG A 451 17.29 -24.87 -91.18
N ARG A 452 16.84 -26.11 -91.35
CA ARG A 452 15.45 -26.41 -91.75
C ARG A 452 14.45 -25.98 -90.68
N GLY A 453 14.72 -26.27 -89.41
CA GLY A 453 13.84 -25.90 -88.29
C GLY A 453 13.72 -24.38 -88.12
N PHE A 454 14.84 -23.66 -88.10
CA PHE A 454 14.83 -22.19 -88.05
C PHE A 454 14.14 -21.59 -89.28
N ALA A 455 14.43 -22.10 -90.49
CA ALA A 455 13.77 -21.64 -91.71
C ALA A 455 12.26 -21.92 -91.70
N ALA A 456 11.81 -23.04 -91.14
CA ALA A 456 10.39 -23.37 -91.00
C ALA A 456 9.68 -22.46 -89.99
N ILE A 457 10.34 -22.14 -88.87
CA ILE A 457 9.83 -21.21 -87.86
C ILE A 457 9.75 -19.78 -88.44
N ASP A 458 10.79 -19.31 -89.12
CA ASP A 458 10.82 -18.00 -89.79
C ASP A 458 9.78 -17.92 -90.93
N ALA A 459 9.63 -18.98 -91.73
CA ALA A 459 8.63 -19.07 -92.79
C ALA A 459 7.20 -19.04 -92.21
N SER A 460 6.98 -19.73 -91.09
CA SER A 460 5.70 -19.72 -90.37
C SER A 460 5.39 -18.30 -89.89
N LYS A 461 6.33 -17.60 -89.26
CA LYS A 461 6.17 -16.20 -88.86
C LYS A 461 5.85 -15.30 -90.05
N ALA A 462 6.60 -15.38 -91.15
CA ALA A 462 6.37 -14.57 -92.33
C ALA A 462 4.97 -14.79 -92.93
N TYR A 463 4.51 -16.05 -92.96
CA TYR A 463 3.16 -16.40 -93.38
C TYR A 463 2.10 -15.75 -92.47
N ILE A 464 2.28 -15.85 -91.15
CA ILE A 464 1.32 -15.30 -90.18
C ILE A 464 1.32 -13.76 -90.22
N GLU A 465 2.47 -13.12 -90.35
CA GLU A 465 2.55 -11.67 -90.53
C GLU A 465 1.81 -11.21 -91.79
N GLN A 466 1.93 -11.95 -92.90
CA GLN A 466 1.16 -11.68 -94.11
C GLN A 466 -0.35 -11.89 -93.89
N ALA A 467 -0.75 -12.93 -93.15
CA ALA A 467 -2.15 -13.18 -92.80
C ALA A 467 -2.72 -12.05 -91.91
N ILE A 468 -1.97 -11.60 -90.90
CA ILE A 468 -2.34 -10.47 -90.03
C ILE A 468 -2.49 -9.20 -90.88
N LYS A 469 -1.53 -8.92 -91.77
CA LYS A 469 -1.59 -7.74 -92.68
C LYS A 469 -2.86 -7.76 -93.53
N ARG A 470 -3.22 -8.91 -94.11
CA ARG A 470 -4.41 -9.09 -94.98
C ARG A 470 -5.73 -9.14 -94.21
N SER A 471 -5.72 -9.34 -92.89
CA SER A 471 -6.94 -9.40 -92.08
C SER A 471 -7.67 -8.05 -92.00
N LYS A 472 -9.00 -8.07 -91.82
CA LYS A 472 -9.84 -6.85 -91.63
C LYS A 472 -9.78 -6.27 -90.20
N ARG A 473 -8.85 -6.74 -89.35
CA ARG A 473 -8.72 -6.31 -87.94
C ARG A 473 -8.24 -4.85 -87.84
N THR A 474 -8.53 -4.20 -86.72
CA THR A 474 -8.08 -2.81 -86.47
C THR A 474 -6.55 -2.72 -86.34
N ARG A 475 -5.99 -1.51 -86.48
CA ARG A 475 -4.55 -1.28 -86.38
C ARG A 475 -3.98 -1.74 -85.02
N ASP A 476 -4.68 -1.43 -83.93
CA ASP A 476 -4.24 -1.75 -82.58
C ASP A 476 -4.33 -3.26 -82.29
N GLU A 477 -5.38 -3.93 -82.79
CA GLU A 477 -5.46 -5.39 -82.71
C GLU A 477 -4.34 -6.06 -83.50
N LYS A 478 -4.04 -5.60 -84.72
CA LYS A 478 -2.92 -6.12 -85.52
C LYS A 478 -1.58 -5.93 -84.81
N ALA A 479 -1.38 -4.78 -84.16
CA ALA A 479 -0.17 -4.52 -83.38
C ALA A 479 -0.05 -5.46 -82.16
N ARG A 480 -1.14 -5.67 -81.41
CA ARG A 480 -1.17 -6.60 -80.28
C ARG A 480 -0.89 -8.05 -80.71
N ILE A 481 -1.55 -8.52 -81.76
CA ILE A 481 -1.37 -9.88 -82.29
C ILE A 481 0.05 -10.06 -82.85
N GLY A 482 0.59 -9.03 -83.51
CA GLY A 482 1.97 -9.03 -83.99
C GLY A 482 2.98 -9.15 -82.84
N ALA A 483 2.77 -8.42 -81.74
CA ALA A 483 3.61 -8.53 -80.55
C ALA A 483 3.55 -9.93 -79.91
N GLU A 484 2.35 -10.52 -79.78
CA GLU A 484 2.17 -11.89 -79.28
C GLU A 484 2.83 -12.93 -80.21
N LEU A 485 2.70 -12.76 -81.53
CA LEU A 485 3.37 -13.61 -82.52
C LEU A 485 4.89 -13.53 -82.38
N HIS A 486 5.45 -12.33 -82.19
CA HIS A 486 6.88 -12.16 -81.96
C HIS A 486 7.34 -12.86 -80.68
N ALA A 487 6.55 -12.78 -79.59
CA ALA A 487 6.85 -13.47 -78.33
C ALA A 487 6.86 -14.99 -78.50
N LEU A 488 5.85 -15.55 -79.18
CA LEU A 488 5.76 -16.99 -79.42
C LEU A 488 6.81 -17.50 -80.40
N HIS A 489 7.15 -16.70 -81.40
CA HIS A 489 8.28 -17.00 -82.28
C HIS A 489 9.59 -17.09 -81.47
N ALA A 490 9.79 -16.18 -80.52
CA ALA A 490 10.93 -16.22 -79.61
C ALA A 490 10.94 -17.49 -78.76
N GLU A 491 9.80 -17.84 -78.16
CA GLU A 491 9.64 -19.04 -77.34
C GLU A 491 9.91 -20.30 -78.17
N ALA A 492 9.42 -20.34 -79.41
CA ALA A 492 9.65 -21.45 -80.35
C ALA A 492 11.12 -21.59 -80.72
N LEU A 493 11.80 -20.48 -81.03
CA LEU A 493 13.24 -20.48 -81.32
C LEU A 493 14.07 -20.89 -80.10
N ALA A 494 13.69 -20.44 -78.90
CA ALA A 494 14.36 -20.80 -77.65
C ALA A 494 14.15 -22.28 -77.29
N ALA A 495 12.92 -22.78 -77.40
CA ALA A 495 12.58 -24.18 -77.15
C ALA A 495 13.27 -25.11 -78.17
N TYR A 496 13.29 -24.73 -79.45
CA TYR A 496 13.98 -25.46 -80.51
C TYR A 496 15.51 -25.47 -80.29
N GLY A 497 16.08 -24.33 -79.88
CA GLY A 497 17.49 -24.23 -79.52
C GLY A 497 17.88 -25.12 -78.32
N SER A 498 17.09 -25.10 -77.24
CA SER A 498 17.32 -25.98 -76.07
C SER A 498 17.13 -27.46 -76.40
N ALA A 499 16.10 -27.80 -77.19
CA ALA A 499 15.86 -29.18 -77.63
C ALA A 499 17.06 -29.79 -78.38
N LEU A 500 17.76 -29.00 -79.19
CA LEU A 500 18.96 -29.44 -79.93
C LEU A 500 20.23 -29.49 -79.09
N VAL A 501 20.32 -28.73 -78.00
CA VAL A 501 21.49 -28.72 -77.11
C VAL A 501 21.38 -29.80 -76.04
N ASP A 502 20.20 -29.98 -75.45
CA ASP A 502 19.98 -30.89 -74.32
C ASP A 502 19.50 -32.29 -74.75
N GLY A 503 19.27 -32.51 -76.05
CA GLY A 503 18.78 -33.79 -76.62
C GLY A 503 17.37 -34.18 -76.14
N GLY A 504 16.63 -33.25 -75.55
CA GLY A 504 15.52 -33.56 -74.62
C GLY A 504 14.08 -33.42 -75.13
N LYS A 505 13.81 -32.86 -76.31
CA LYS A 505 12.43 -32.80 -76.86
C LYS A 505 12.45 -32.87 -78.39
N ASP A 506 11.53 -33.64 -78.96
CA ASP A 506 11.36 -33.71 -80.42
C ASP A 506 10.92 -32.33 -80.95
N PRO A 507 11.65 -31.72 -81.89
CA PRO A 507 11.30 -30.44 -82.47
C PRO A 507 9.90 -30.39 -83.10
N THR A 508 9.34 -31.55 -83.46
CA THR A 508 7.97 -31.65 -83.99
C THR A 508 6.91 -31.27 -82.96
N ASP A 509 7.13 -31.51 -81.66
CA ASP A 509 6.17 -31.20 -80.58
C ASP A 509 6.01 -29.67 -80.39
N VAL A 510 7.10 -28.92 -80.55
CA VAL A 510 7.08 -27.43 -80.50
C VAL A 510 6.40 -26.85 -81.74
N ALA A 511 6.67 -27.41 -82.93
CA ALA A 511 6.01 -27.01 -84.17
C ALA A 511 4.50 -27.31 -84.14
N GLU A 512 4.10 -28.44 -83.53
CA GLU A 512 2.70 -28.82 -83.35
C GLU A 512 1.97 -27.89 -82.36
N ARG A 513 2.62 -27.50 -81.25
CA ARG A 513 2.07 -26.50 -80.32
C ARG A 513 1.91 -25.12 -80.96
N LEU A 514 2.87 -24.69 -81.79
CA LEU A 514 2.78 -23.44 -82.54
C LEU A 514 1.60 -23.47 -83.53
N SER A 515 1.48 -24.57 -84.26
CA SER A 515 0.38 -24.82 -85.21
C SER A 515 -0.99 -24.82 -84.51
N ASN A 516 -1.10 -25.48 -83.35
CA ASN A 516 -2.33 -25.53 -82.56
C ASN A 516 -2.71 -24.16 -81.96
N TRP A 517 -1.73 -23.36 -81.52
CA TRP A 517 -1.96 -21.98 -81.08
C TRP A 517 -2.50 -21.10 -82.21
N LEU A 518 -1.97 -21.25 -83.43
CA LEU A 518 -2.42 -20.52 -84.61
C LEU A 518 -3.86 -20.86 -85.00
N MET A 519 -4.21 -22.13 -84.91
CA MET A 519 -5.57 -22.61 -85.18
C MET A 519 -6.60 -22.07 -84.18
N THR A 520 -6.21 -21.91 -82.92
CA THR A 520 -7.13 -21.44 -81.86
C THR A 520 -7.36 -19.93 -81.86
N ARG A 521 -6.35 -19.10 -82.19
CA ARG A 521 -6.48 -17.63 -82.14
C ARG A 521 -6.77 -16.94 -83.47
N SER A 522 -6.55 -17.59 -84.61
CA SER A 522 -6.84 -16.98 -85.91
C SER A 522 -8.33 -16.71 -86.09
N GLY A 523 -9.22 -17.48 -85.45
CA GLY A 523 -10.69 -17.29 -85.49
C GLY A 523 -11.29 -17.36 -86.90
N SER A 524 -10.46 -17.47 -87.93
CA SER A 524 -10.82 -17.79 -89.28
C SER A 524 -10.93 -19.30 -89.36
N GLY A 525 -12.02 -19.79 -89.93
CA GLY A 525 -12.06 -21.13 -90.52
C GLY A 525 -11.09 -21.22 -91.71
N THR A 526 -9.81 -20.95 -91.49
CA THR A 526 -8.72 -21.26 -92.40
C THR A 526 -8.65 -22.77 -92.44
N SER A 527 -9.33 -23.28 -93.47
CA SER A 527 -9.53 -24.66 -93.81
C SER A 527 -8.27 -25.51 -93.65
N LYS A 528 -8.47 -26.82 -93.50
CA LYS A 528 -7.50 -27.92 -93.68
C LYS A 528 -6.33 -27.60 -94.64
N LYS A 529 -6.60 -26.85 -95.71
CA LYS A 529 -5.64 -26.32 -96.68
C LYS A 529 -4.46 -25.52 -96.09
N ALA A 530 -4.65 -24.71 -95.04
CA ALA A 530 -3.53 -24.01 -94.38
C ALA A 530 -2.66 -24.98 -93.56
N ARG A 531 -3.25 -26.04 -93.01
CA ARG A 531 -2.52 -27.13 -92.34
C ARG A 531 -1.68 -27.95 -93.33
N ASP A 532 -2.18 -28.11 -94.55
CA ASP A 532 -1.50 -28.83 -95.63
C ASP A 532 -0.45 -27.96 -96.36
N GLU A 533 -0.53 -26.62 -96.26
CA GLU A 533 0.42 -25.67 -96.87
C GLU A 533 1.55 -25.24 -95.94
N ILE A 534 1.45 -25.47 -94.62
CA ILE A 534 2.61 -25.32 -93.71
C ILE A 534 3.55 -26.49 -94.02
N PRO A 535 4.80 -26.23 -94.45
CA PRO A 535 5.74 -27.30 -94.74
C PRO A 535 5.94 -28.14 -93.47
N THR A 536 5.42 -29.36 -93.46
CA THR A 536 5.74 -30.31 -92.40
C THR A 536 7.21 -30.64 -92.53
N ALA A 537 8.03 -30.15 -91.59
CA ALA A 537 9.42 -30.55 -91.48
C ALA A 537 9.45 -32.05 -91.12
N LYS A 538 9.65 -32.90 -92.14
CA LYS A 538 10.22 -34.23 -91.96
C LYS A 538 11.72 -34.17 -92.20
#